data_AF-A0A972P764-F1
#
_entry.id   AF-A0A972P764-F1
#
_cell.length_a   1.000
_cell.length_b   1.000
_cell.length_c   1.000
_cell.angle_alpha   90.00
_cell.angle_beta   90.00
_cell.angle_gamma   90.00
#
_symmetry.space_group_name_H-M   'P 1'
#
loop_
_entity.id
_entity.type
_entity.pdbx_description
1 polymer ?
#
loop_
_entity_poly.entity_id
_entity_poly.type
_entity_poly.pdbx_seq_one_letter_code
_entity_poly.pdbx_strand_id
1 'polypeptide(L)'
;MKIQGSNNLITAYYPENWQQTPAWLKIGNAVRIAYTRGIRGRIEVVGCGLVVPTPVTGGSASPGSQTPADAVMTGCNLVPAYNDPGMVVLVKTGTFRIGGTVYTLDAIACNSDVFKASMGGVINTIAGALAVPAAPAAGYFRFDLVQIGADGVLDYVQGAPFRTTPVYPEVSADHVQIGGESTYIFLHSGTAEITSANIGGRYSTPAASSLSISLTPDHLNAADTQSIITVTVLDQYGNAVSSSAPYVLTAEIYNDDDGTLTGDDGPESTATRTGIFSSTTFTYTKGTTDYAVFKFTLHVNVALEAMASIICYP
;
A
#
# COMPACT_ATOMS: atom_id res chain seq x y z
N MET A 1 15.82 29.85 -14.78
CA MET A 1 15.33 31.07 -15.48
C MET A 1 14.75 30.71 -16.85
N LYS A 2 13.93 31.56 -17.47
CA LYS A 2 13.35 31.36 -18.82
C LYS A 2 13.98 32.38 -19.80
N ILE A 3 14.34 31.96 -21.01
CA ILE A 3 14.81 32.89 -22.07
C ILE A 3 13.60 33.46 -22.79
N GLN A 4 13.60 34.77 -23.06
CA GLN A 4 12.58 35.42 -23.88
C GLN A 4 12.52 34.74 -25.27
N GLY A 5 11.34 34.21 -25.64
CA GLY A 5 11.14 33.45 -26.88
C GLY A 5 11.36 31.93 -26.77
N SER A 6 11.61 31.38 -25.57
CA SER A 6 11.75 29.93 -25.33
C SER A 6 10.85 29.49 -24.17
N ASN A 7 10.24 28.30 -24.26
CA ASN A 7 9.43 27.70 -23.18
C ASN A 7 10.23 26.87 -22.17
N ASN A 8 11.51 26.62 -22.43
CA ASN A 8 12.33 25.78 -21.58
C ASN A 8 12.96 26.58 -20.44
N LEU A 9 12.93 25.97 -19.24
CA LEU A 9 13.70 26.46 -18.10
C LEU A 9 15.18 26.10 -18.30
N ILE A 10 16.05 27.02 -17.90
CA ILE A 10 17.50 26.80 -17.89
C ILE A 10 18.09 27.13 -16.52
N THR A 11 19.14 26.41 -16.17
CA THR A 11 19.98 26.68 -14.99
C THR A 11 20.98 27.79 -15.33
N ALA A 12 21.09 28.79 -14.47
CA ALA A 12 22.10 29.83 -14.58
C ALA A 12 22.79 30.05 -13.24
N TYR A 13 24.06 30.43 -13.30
CA TYR A 13 24.94 30.56 -12.14
C TYR A 13 25.14 32.04 -11.79
N TYR A 14 25.53 32.33 -10.55
CA TYR A 14 26.07 33.66 -10.21
C TYR A 14 27.59 33.66 -10.36
N PRO A 15 28.22 34.79 -10.75
CA PRO A 15 29.67 34.91 -10.73
C PRO A 15 30.19 34.64 -9.32
N GLU A 16 31.26 33.84 -9.24
CA GLU A 16 31.81 33.26 -8.01
C GLU A 16 32.20 34.30 -6.94
N ASN A 17 32.36 35.57 -7.34
CA ASN A 17 32.78 36.68 -6.47
C ASN A 17 31.69 37.72 -6.17
N TRP A 18 30.43 37.50 -6.58
CA TRP A 18 29.38 38.51 -6.50
C TRP A 18 28.34 38.29 -5.41
N GLN A 19 28.07 37.05 -5.05
CA GLN A 19 27.10 36.73 -3.99
C GLN A 19 27.49 35.40 -3.35
N GLN A 20 27.88 35.44 -2.07
CA GLN A 20 28.13 34.24 -1.27
C GLN A 20 26.84 33.57 -0.79
N THR A 21 25.70 34.26 -0.91
CA THR A 21 24.37 33.78 -0.52
C THR A 21 23.42 33.88 -1.72
N PRO A 22 22.83 32.76 -2.20
CA PRO A 22 21.87 32.80 -3.30
C PRO A 22 20.65 33.65 -2.92
N ALA A 23 20.23 34.55 -3.80
CA ALA A 23 18.99 35.30 -3.66
C ALA A 23 17.94 34.78 -4.64
N TRP A 24 16.71 34.58 -4.17
CA TRP A 24 15.59 34.20 -5.03
C TRP A 24 15.16 35.38 -5.90
N LEU A 25 15.22 35.22 -7.23
CA LEU A 25 14.70 36.20 -8.17
C LEU A 25 13.17 36.10 -8.22
N LYS A 26 12.49 37.25 -8.17
CA LYS A 26 11.05 37.31 -8.43
C LYS A 26 10.77 36.93 -9.89
N ILE A 27 9.67 36.22 -10.11
CA ILE A 27 9.16 35.93 -11.45
C ILE A 27 8.95 37.26 -12.18
N GLY A 28 9.53 37.41 -13.38
CA GLY A 28 9.44 38.63 -14.19
C GLY A 28 10.64 39.59 -14.12
N ASN A 29 11.63 39.33 -13.25
CA ASN A 29 12.85 40.15 -13.22
C ASN A 29 13.70 39.95 -14.48
N ALA A 30 14.09 41.06 -15.13
CA ALA A 30 15.09 41.02 -16.18
C ALA A 30 16.46 40.70 -15.60
N VAL A 31 17.21 39.84 -16.29
CA VAL A 31 18.59 39.52 -15.92
C VAL A 31 19.51 39.68 -17.12
N ARG A 32 20.68 40.28 -16.89
CA ARG A 32 21.77 40.31 -17.86
C ARG A 32 22.55 39.03 -17.70
N ILE A 33 22.71 38.28 -18.78
CA ILE A 33 23.53 37.07 -18.79
C ILE A 33 24.84 37.30 -19.54
N ALA A 34 25.89 36.62 -19.10
CA ALA A 34 27.16 36.51 -19.80
C ALA A 34 27.59 35.06 -19.90
N TYR A 35 28.35 34.74 -20.94
CA TYR A 35 29.04 33.48 -21.05
C TYR A 35 30.31 33.53 -20.19
N THR A 36 30.50 32.51 -19.35
CA THR A 36 31.76 32.34 -18.63
C THR A 36 32.84 31.99 -19.64
N ARG A 37 33.90 32.81 -19.72
CA ARG A 37 35.00 32.62 -20.66
C ARG A 37 35.57 31.21 -20.55
N GLY A 38 35.25 30.35 -21.52
CA GLY A 38 35.85 29.01 -21.67
C GLY A 38 34.99 27.80 -21.24
N ILE A 39 33.85 27.99 -20.56
CA ILE A 39 32.99 26.86 -20.15
C ILE A 39 31.75 26.81 -21.06
N ARG A 40 31.76 25.93 -22.06
CA ARG A 40 30.57 25.67 -22.89
C ARG A 40 29.44 25.11 -22.02
N GLY A 41 28.24 25.68 -22.15
CA GLY A 41 27.06 25.26 -21.38
C GLY A 41 26.85 25.96 -20.04
N ARG A 42 27.77 26.85 -19.62
CA ARG A 42 27.61 27.66 -18.41
C ARG A 42 27.24 29.10 -18.78
N ILE A 43 26.11 29.55 -18.25
CA ILE A 43 25.65 30.93 -18.33
C ILE A 43 25.61 31.54 -16.93
N GLU A 44 26.06 32.78 -16.81
CA GLU A 44 26.10 33.51 -15.55
C GLU A 44 25.22 34.75 -15.57
N VAL A 45 24.49 34.99 -14.47
CA VAL A 45 23.72 36.21 -14.25
C VAL A 45 24.67 37.31 -13.79
N VAL A 46 24.98 38.23 -14.69
CA VAL A 46 25.90 39.38 -14.49
C VAL A 46 25.16 40.71 -14.33
N GLY A 47 23.88 40.67 -13.96
CA GLY A 47 23.14 41.85 -13.53
C GLY A 47 21.65 41.57 -13.42
N CYS A 48 20.97 42.28 -12.52
CA CYS A 48 19.52 42.30 -12.43
C CYS A 48 19.03 43.64 -12.98
N GLY A 49 18.21 43.61 -14.03
CA GLY A 49 17.61 44.81 -14.60
C GLY A 49 16.44 45.32 -13.74
N LEU A 50 16.26 46.63 -13.71
CA LEU A 50 15.15 47.31 -13.01
C LEU A 50 13.84 47.33 -13.81
N VAL A 51 13.87 46.88 -15.08
CA VAL A 51 12.78 47.04 -16.04
C VAL A 51 12.46 45.69 -16.68
N VAL A 52 11.17 45.34 -16.73
CA VAL A 52 10.67 44.17 -17.44
C VAL A 52 10.90 44.39 -18.95
N PRO A 53 11.50 43.45 -19.70
CA PRO A 53 11.78 43.66 -21.13
C PRO A 53 10.49 43.89 -21.91
N THR A 54 10.52 44.75 -22.92
CA THR A 54 9.39 44.88 -23.85
C THR A 54 9.16 43.54 -24.56
N PRO A 55 7.91 43.04 -24.65
CA PRO A 55 7.65 41.82 -25.39
C PRO A 55 8.12 41.99 -26.84
N VAL A 56 8.75 40.95 -27.40
CA VAL A 56 8.97 40.90 -28.86
C VAL A 56 7.61 40.73 -29.54
N THR A 57 7.44 41.23 -30.75
CA THR A 57 6.20 41.08 -31.52
C THR A 57 5.76 39.60 -31.55
N GLY A 58 4.60 39.29 -30.99
CA GLY A 58 4.07 37.92 -30.86
C GLY A 58 4.46 37.15 -29.59
N GLY A 59 5.23 37.75 -28.66
CA GLY A 59 5.64 37.14 -27.40
C GLY A 59 5.07 37.85 -26.16
N SER A 60 5.16 37.19 -25.00
CA SER A 60 4.87 37.79 -23.69
C SER A 60 6.17 38.17 -22.98
N ALA A 61 6.18 39.32 -22.31
CA ALA A 61 7.29 39.77 -21.47
C ALA A 61 7.39 39.04 -20.12
N SER A 62 6.27 38.47 -19.66
CA SER A 62 6.20 37.63 -18.47
C SER A 62 5.90 36.18 -18.85
N PRO A 63 6.37 35.19 -18.06
CA PRO A 63 5.80 33.85 -18.13
C PRO A 63 4.28 33.95 -17.95
N GLY A 64 3.52 33.24 -18.77
CA GLY A 64 2.08 33.11 -18.54
C GLY A 64 1.82 32.56 -17.15
N SER A 65 0.73 32.98 -16.51
CA SER A 65 0.29 32.36 -15.26
C SER A 65 0.19 30.85 -15.51
N GLN A 66 0.92 30.05 -14.73
CA GLN A 66 0.74 28.62 -14.81
C GLN A 66 -0.63 28.29 -14.23
N THR A 67 -1.44 27.56 -14.98
CA THR A 67 -2.62 26.90 -14.41
C THR A 67 -2.10 25.95 -13.33
N PRO A 68 -2.49 26.14 -12.07
CA PRO A 68 -2.07 25.23 -11.01
C PRO A 68 -2.54 23.80 -11.32
N ALA A 69 -1.73 22.80 -10.99
CA ALA A 69 -2.04 21.40 -11.27
C ALA A 69 -3.34 20.94 -10.59
N ASP A 70 -4.00 19.95 -11.18
CA ASP A 70 -5.21 19.37 -10.64
C ASP A 70 -4.89 18.58 -9.37
N ALA A 71 -5.64 18.83 -8.30
CA ALA A 71 -5.34 18.27 -6.98
C ALA A 71 -6.49 18.43 -6.00
N VAL A 72 -6.52 17.56 -4.99
CA VAL A 72 -7.24 17.80 -3.74
C VAL A 72 -6.53 18.93 -2.98
N MET A 73 -7.27 19.94 -2.54
CA MET A 73 -6.70 21.07 -1.80
C MET A 73 -6.89 20.92 -0.29
N THR A 74 -8.05 20.42 0.15
CA THR A 74 -8.35 20.15 1.55
C THR A 74 -9.47 19.11 1.65
N GLY A 75 -9.50 18.35 2.75
CA GLY A 75 -10.50 17.30 2.93
C GLY A 75 -10.38 16.22 1.86
N CYS A 76 -11.52 15.82 1.25
CA CYS A 76 -11.61 14.80 0.19
C CYS A 76 -10.77 13.55 0.53
N ASN A 77 -10.97 13.00 1.73
CA ASN A 77 -10.21 11.85 2.22
C ASN A 77 -11.10 10.61 2.30
N LEU A 78 -10.51 9.45 2.10
CA LEU A 78 -11.17 8.16 2.29
C LEU A 78 -11.09 7.74 3.77
N VAL A 79 -12.18 7.19 4.28
CA VAL A 79 -12.23 6.50 5.58
C VAL A 79 -13.06 5.22 5.45
N PRO A 80 -12.77 4.16 6.22
CA PRO A 80 -13.60 2.96 6.22
C PRO A 80 -14.97 3.25 6.88
N ALA A 81 -15.94 2.38 6.61
CA ALA A 81 -17.16 2.30 7.42
C ALA A 81 -16.85 1.57 8.73
N TYR A 82 -17.17 2.18 9.88
CA TYR A 82 -16.76 1.67 11.19
C TYR A 82 -17.84 0.84 11.90
N ASN A 83 -19.09 1.30 11.85
CA ASN A 83 -20.19 0.71 12.62
C ASN A 83 -20.96 -0.36 11.83
N ASP A 84 -20.77 -0.41 10.52
CA ASP A 84 -21.30 -1.42 9.60
C ASP A 84 -20.15 -1.79 8.64
N PRO A 85 -19.12 -2.49 9.14
CA PRO A 85 -17.92 -2.77 8.38
C PRO A 85 -18.23 -3.72 7.23
N GLY A 86 -17.58 -3.48 6.10
CA GLY A 86 -17.81 -4.21 4.87
C GLY A 86 -16.95 -3.68 3.74
N MET A 87 -17.23 -4.13 2.52
CA MET A 87 -16.55 -3.67 1.31
C MET A 87 -17.07 -2.29 0.89
N VAL A 88 -16.89 -1.27 1.74
CA VAL A 88 -17.37 0.10 1.52
C VAL A 88 -16.35 1.11 2.03
N VAL A 89 -16.14 2.18 1.25
CA VAL A 89 -15.37 3.36 1.66
C VAL A 89 -16.28 4.58 1.74
N LEU A 90 -16.05 5.42 2.74
CA LEU A 90 -16.70 6.72 2.88
C LEU A 90 -15.75 7.82 2.38
N VAL A 91 -16.29 8.77 1.63
CA VAL A 91 -15.55 9.93 1.14
C VAL A 91 -15.93 11.14 1.98
N LYS A 92 -14.92 11.82 2.54
CA LYS A 92 -15.14 13.06 3.28
C LYS A 92 -15.30 14.27 2.36
N THR A 93 -16.04 15.27 2.82
CA THR A 93 -16.15 16.57 2.16
C THR A 93 -14.81 17.28 2.02
N GLY A 94 -14.73 18.24 1.12
CA GLY A 94 -13.52 19.02 0.91
C GLY A 94 -13.58 19.88 -0.35
N THR A 95 -12.42 20.37 -0.79
CA THR A 95 -12.28 21.10 -2.04
C THR A 95 -11.18 20.51 -2.90
N PHE A 96 -11.39 20.58 -4.21
CA PHE A 96 -10.49 20.06 -5.23
C PHE A 96 -10.43 21.01 -6.41
N ARG A 97 -9.40 20.87 -7.25
CA ARG A 97 -9.17 21.74 -8.40
C ARG A 97 -8.98 20.90 -9.66
N ILE A 98 -9.70 21.28 -10.72
CA ILE A 98 -9.59 20.69 -12.06
C ILE A 98 -9.54 21.82 -13.08
N GLY A 99 -8.53 21.80 -13.96
CA GLY A 99 -8.33 22.81 -15.00
C GLY A 99 -8.15 24.23 -14.45
N GLY A 100 -7.67 24.39 -13.21
CA GLY A 100 -7.54 25.68 -12.53
C GLY A 100 -8.79 26.18 -11.81
N THR A 101 -9.95 25.54 -11.98
CA THR A 101 -11.20 25.86 -11.27
C THR A 101 -11.29 25.08 -9.97
N VAL A 102 -11.64 25.75 -8.87
CA VAL A 102 -11.85 25.12 -7.56
C VAL A 102 -13.32 24.74 -7.40
N TYR A 103 -13.54 23.49 -7.01
CA TYR A 103 -14.84 22.88 -6.73
C TYR A 103 -14.94 22.48 -5.26
N THR A 104 -16.17 22.37 -4.78
CA THR A 104 -16.48 21.88 -3.43
C THR A 104 -17.21 20.55 -3.54
N LEU A 105 -16.78 19.58 -2.74
CA LEU A 105 -17.48 18.31 -2.54
C LEU A 105 -18.26 18.40 -1.22
N ASP A 106 -19.56 18.60 -1.34
CA ASP A 106 -20.47 18.86 -0.22
C ASP A 106 -20.96 17.58 0.48
N ALA A 107 -21.44 17.74 1.71
CA ALA A 107 -21.95 16.62 2.49
C ALA A 107 -23.31 16.16 1.96
N ILE A 108 -23.53 14.85 2.01
CA ILE A 108 -24.84 14.24 1.76
C ILE A 108 -25.59 13.98 3.06
N ALA A 109 -26.92 13.87 2.96
CA ALA A 109 -27.76 13.62 4.11
C ALA A 109 -27.51 12.22 4.72
N CYS A 110 -27.43 12.18 6.05
CA CYS A 110 -27.25 10.97 6.87
C CYS A 110 -28.55 10.17 7.00
N ASN A 111 -29.16 9.85 5.87
CA ASN A 111 -30.34 9.00 5.69
C ASN A 111 -30.62 8.78 4.19
N SER A 112 -29.62 9.00 3.35
CA SER A 112 -29.72 8.70 1.94
C SER A 112 -29.57 7.20 1.72
N ASP A 113 -29.98 6.72 0.55
CA ASP A 113 -29.73 5.32 0.16
C ASP A 113 -28.23 5.01 0.08
N VAL A 114 -27.40 6.05 -0.04
CA VAL A 114 -25.94 5.97 -0.19
C VAL A 114 -25.23 5.99 1.17
N PHE A 115 -25.59 6.88 2.09
CA PHE A 115 -24.95 6.99 3.42
C PHE A 115 -25.98 6.88 4.56
N LYS A 116 -25.77 5.88 5.40
CA LYS A 116 -26.61 5.55 6.56
C LYS A 116 -25.84 5.85 7.85
N ALA A 117 -26.56 6.28 8.88
CA ALA A 117 -25.99 6.53 10.21
C ALA A 117 -25.27 5.30 10.80
N SER A 118 -25.73 4.09 10.43
CA SER A 118 -25.10 2.83 10.84
C SER A 118 -23.68 2.64 10.32
N MET A 119 -23.21 3.42 9.35
CA MET A 119 -21.87 3.24 8.75
C MET A 119 -20.76 3.96 9.55
N GLY A 120 -21.12 4.77 10.56
CA GLY A 120 -20.16 5.36 11.51
C GLY A 120 -19.41 6.60 11.01
N GLY A 121 -19.87 7.24 9.93
CA GLY A 121 -19.34 8.53 9.47
C GLY A 121 -19.85 9.72 10.30
N VAL A 122 -19.03 10.77 10.45
CA VAL A 122 -19.44 11.99 11.17
C VAL A 122 -20.44 12.76 10.30
N ILE A 123 -21.59 13.11 10.87
CA ILE A 123 -22.66 13.87 10.19
C ILE A 123 -22.09 15.18 9.62
N ASN A 124 -22.55 15.58 8.44
CA ASN A 124 -22.11 16.77 7.69
C ASN A 124 -20.63 16.74 7.25
N THR A 125 -19.96 15.58 7.32
CA THR A 125 -18.58 15.43 6.83
C THR A 125 -18.42 14.38 5.74
N ILE A 126 -19.47 13.61 5.44
CA ILE A 126 -19.46 12.55 4.42
C ILE A 126 -20.15 13.06 3.16
N ALA A 127 -19.44 13.00 2.05
CA ALA A 127 -19.90 13.37 0.72
C ALA A 127 -20.40 12.18 -0.10
N GLY A 128 -19.98 10.96 0.26
CA GLY A 128 -20.41 9.75 -0.43
C GLY A 128 -19.99 8.49 0.29
N ALA A 129 -20.61 7.39 -0.08
CA ALA A 129 -20.19 6.05 0.26
C ALA A 129 -20.14 5.23 -1.03
N LEU A 130 -19.03 4.53 -1.25
CA LEU A 130 -18.81 3.75 -2.46
C LEU A 130 -18.59 2.29 -2.08
N ALA A 131 -19.39 1.41 -2.69
CA ALA A 131 -19.18 -0.01 -2.61
C ALA A 131 -17.89 -0.38 -3.36
N VAL A 132 -17.07 -1.20 -2.72
CA VAL A 132 -15.84 -1.76 -3.26
C VAL A 132 -16.17 -3.15 -3.80
N PRO A 133 -15.86 -3.48 -5.07
CA PRO A 133 -16.02 -4.82 -5.60
C PRO A 133 -15.22 -5.85 -4.79
N ALA A 134 -15.70 -7.10 -4.81
CA ALA A 134 -15.09 -8.20 -4.08
C ALA A 134 -13.56 -8.28 -4.26
N ALA A 135 -12.90 -8.74 -3.20
CA ALA A 135 -11.46 -8.94 -3.18
C ALA A 135 -10.97 -9.83 -4.35
N PRO A 136 -9.72 -9.64 -4.79
CA PRO A 136 -9.13 -10.49 -5.81
C PRO A 136 -9.03 -11.96 -5.34
N ALA A 137 -8.90 -12.88 -6.29
CA ALA A 137 -8.75 -14.31 -6.01
C ALA A 137 -7.47 -14.62 -5.20
N ALA A 138 -7.42 -15.80 -4.58
CA ALA A 138 -6.29 -16.25 -3.77
C ALA A 138 -4.93 -16.06 -4.47
N GLY A 139 -4.00 -15.39 -3.78
CA GLY A 139 -2.66 -15.10 -4.30
C GLY A 139 -2.58 -13.93 -5.29
N TYR A 140 -3.67 -13.15 -5.44
CA TYR A 140 -3.68 -11.89 -6.17
C TYR A 140 -3.93 -10.72 -5.24
N PHE A 141 -3.47 -9.56 -5.70
CA PHE A 141 -3.60 -8.26 -5.05
C PHE A 141 -4.23 -7.28 -6.03
N ARG A 142 -4.84 -6.21 -5.52
CA ARG A 142 -5.46 -5.17 -6.36
C ARG A 142 -5.31 -3.81 -5.68
N PHE A 143 -4.93 -2.80 -6.46
CA PHE A 143 -5.06 -1.40 -6.07
C PHE A 143 -6.26 -0.82 -6.78
N ASP A 144 -7.17 -0.23 -6.03
CA ASP A 144 -8.32 0.49 -6.57
C ASP A 144 -8.18 1.98 -6.20
N LEU A 145 -8.86 2.85 -6.93
CA LEU A 145 -8.90 4.28 -6.58
C LEU A 145 -10.33 4.81 -6.58
N VAL A 146 -10.51 5.91 -5.85
CA VAL A 146 -11.70 6.75 -5.92
C VAL A 146 -11.28 8.08 -6.51
N GLN A 147 -12.06 8.58 -7.45
CA GLN A 147 -11.81 9.85 -8.11
C GLN A 147 -13.07 10.71 -8.14
N ILE A 148 -12.89 12.00 -8.41
CA ILE A 148 -13.98 12.96 -8.56
C ILE A 148 -13.81 13.78 -9.83
N GLY A 149 -14.88 13.92 -10.60
CA GLY A 149 -14.94 14.75 -11.79
C GLY A 149 -15.31 16.20 -11.50
N ALA A 150 -15.19 17.06 -12.51
CA ALA A 150 -15.64 18.45 -12.44
C ALA A 150 -17.17 18.59 -12.23
N ASP A 151 -17.93 17.52 -12.48
CA ASP A 151 -19.37 17.41 -12.21
C ASP A 151 -19.69 17.11 -10.73
N GLY A 152 -18.68 16.87 -9.90
CA GLY A 152 -18.83 16.54 -8.49
C GLY A 152 -19.25 15.09 -8.23
N VAL A 153 -19.25 14.24 -9.26
CA VAL A 153 -19.60 12.82 -9.12
C VAL A 153 -18.38 12.03 -8.64
N LEU A 154 -18.63 11.15 -7.68
CA LEU A 154 -17.61 10.25 -7.14
C LEU A 154 -17.62 8.94 -7.93
N ASP A 155 -16.48 8.61 -8.53
CA ASP A 155 -16.30 7.39 -9.30
C ASP A 155 -15.32 6.44 -8.60
N TYR A 156 -15.65 5.16 -8.71
CA TYR A 156 -14.78 4.08 -8.29
C TYR A 156 -14.11 3.45 -9.51
N VAL A 157 -12.78 3.39 -9.50
CA VAL A 157 -12.00 2.76 -10.57
C VAL A 157 -11.32 1.52 -10.01
N GLN A 158 -11.80 0.37 -10.46
CA GLN A 158 -11.22 -0.93 -10.14
C GLN A 158 -9.91 -1.13 -10.90
N GLY A 159 -8.83 -1.47 -10.21
CA GLY A 159 -7.57 -1.80 -10.84
C GLY A 159 -7.52 -3.23 -11.38
N ALA A 160 -6.44 -3.51 -12.12
CA ALA A 160 -6.15 -4.87 -12.57
C ALA A 160 -5.54 -5.70 -11.44
N PRO A 161 -5.97 -6.96 -11.23
CA PRO A 161 -5.31 -7.86 -10.29
C PRO A 161 -3.86 -8.14 -10.69
N PHE A 162 -2.96 -8.21 -9.72
CA PHE A 162 -1.55 -8.52 -9.91
C PHE A 162 -1.03 -9.53 -8.87
N ARG A 163 0.12 -10.16 -9.14
CA ARG A 163 0.77 -11.12 -8.22
C ARG A 163 2.08 -10.63 -7.63
N THR A 164 2.88 -9.92 -8.42
CA THR A 164 4.27 -9.58 -8.08
C THR A 164 4.58 -8.11 -8.28
N THR A 165 4.14 -7.55 -9.41
CA THR A 165 4.34 -6.14 -9.76
C THR A 165 3.04 -5.38 -9.56
N PRO A 166 3.00 -4.40 -8.64
CA PRO A 166 1.86 -3.50 -8.48
C PRO A 166 1.41 -2.87 -9.80
N VAL A 167 0.10 -2.91 -10.05
CA VAL A 167 -0.55 -2.20 -11.15
C VAL A 167 -1.52 -1.21 -10.52
N TYR A 168 -1.26 0.08 -10.75
CA TYR A 168 -2.10 1.16 -10.25
C TYR A 168 -3.09 1.59 -11.34
N PRO A 169 -4.38 1.75 -11.02
CA PRO A 169 -5.33 2.35 -11.95
C PRO A 169 -4.95 3.81 -12.23
N GLU A 170 -5.23 4.27 -13.44
CA GLU A 170 -4.99 5.65 -13.84
C GLU A 170 -6.19 6.53 -13.48
N VAL A 171 -5.92 7.78 -13.08
CA VAL A 171 -6.96 8.79 -12.89
C VAL A 171 -7.50 9.18 -14.27
N SER A 172 -8.81 9.19 -14.40
CA SER A 172 -9.47 9.55 -15.66
C SER A 172 -9.20 11.01 -16.03
N ALA A 173 -9.28 11.33 -17.33
CA ALA A 173 -9.21 12.71 -17.78
C ALA A 173 -10.28 13.56 -17.07
N ASP A 174 -9.95 14.81 -16.74
CA ASP A 174 -10.83 15.74 -16.02
C ASP A 174 -11.30 15.24 -14.64
N HIS A 175 -10.52 14.37 -14.00
CA HIS A 175 -10.75 13.90 -12.64
C HIS A 175 -9.54 14.13 -11.73
N VAL A 176 -9.79 14.10 -10.42
CA VAL A 176 -8.76 14.11 -9.38
C VAL A 176 -8.96 12.91 -8.45
N GLN A 177 -7.86 12.29 -8.03
CA GLN A 177 -7.87 11.20 -7.06
C GLN A 177 -8.20 11.71 -5.64
N ILE A 178 -9.18 11.07 -5.00
CA ILE A 178 -9.56 11.32 -3.61
C ILE A 178 -8.46 10.82 -2.66
N GLY A 179 -8.11 11.63 -1.66
CA GLY A 179 -7.02 11.38 -0.73
C GLY A 179 -5.63 11.72 -1.28
N GLY A 180 -5.53 12.23 -2.51
CA GLY A 180 -4.27 12.62 -3.15
C GLY A 180 -3.60 11.50 -3.95
N GLU A 181 -2.48 11.83 -4.63
CA GLU A 181 -1.82 11.01 -5.67
C GLU A 181 -1.27 9.64 -5.22
N SER A 182 -1.30 9.36 -3.92
CA SER A 182 -0.76 8.12 -3.34
C SER A 182 -1.80 7.32 -2.55
N THR A 183 -3.06 7.73 -2.56
CA THR A 183 -4.12 7.11 -1.76
C THR A 183 -4.92 6.13 -2.60
N TYR A 184 -4.46 4.89 -2.63
CA TYR A 184 -5.16 3.75 -3.25
C TYR A 184 -5.81 2.88 -2.18
N ILE A 185 -6.85 2.16 -2.54
CA ILE A 185 -7.43 1.09 -1.70
C ILE A 185 -6.69 -0.19 -2.07
N PHE A 186 -5.88 -0.70 -1.14
CA PHE A 186 -5.15 -1.94 -1.30
C PHE A 186 -5.98 -3.12 -0.81
N LEU A 187 -6.23 -4.07 -1.72
CA LEU A 187 -6.94 -5.30 -1.44
C LEU A 187 -6.03 -6.51 -1.69
N HIS A 188 -6.13 -7.48 -0.79
CA HIS A 188 -5.53 -8.80 -0.95
C HIS A 188 -6.64 -9.86 -0.93
N SER A 189 -6.31 -11.10 -1.25
CA SER A 189 -7.28 -12.19 -1.13
C SER A 189 -7.80 -12.32 0.30
N GLY A 190 -9.09 -12.57 0.43
CA GLY A 190 -9.77 -12.70 1.71
C GLY A 190 -10.19 -11.38 2.37
N THR A 191 -9.87 -10.21 1.78
CA THR A 191 -10.42 -8.94 2.28
C THR A 191 -11.95 -8.95 2.18
N ALA A 192 -12.63 -8.95 3.32
CA ALA A 192 -14.09 -8.90 3.42
C ALA A 192 -14.60 -7.54 3.92
N GLU A 193 -13.72 -6.75 4.53
CA GLU A 193 -14.03 -5.46 5.13
C GLU A 193 -12.89 -4.47 4.82
N ILE A 194 -13.23 -3.23 4.49
CA ILE A 194 -12.24 -2.17 4.33
C ILE A 194 -11.90 -1.58 5.69
N THR A 195 -10.61 -1.58 6.00
CA THR A 195 -10.06 -0.96 7.20
C THR A 195 -9.15 0.21 6.84
N SER A 196 -8.73 0.98 7.84
CA SER A 196 -7.74 2.05 7.63
C SER A 196 -6.39 1.54 7.09
N ALA A 197 -6.06 0.26 7.28
CA ALA A 197 -4.83 -0.33 6.73
C ALA A 197 -4.92 -0.57 5.21
N ASN A 198 -6.13 -0.72 4.67
CA ASN A 198 -6.34 -0.86 3.23
C ASN A 198 -6.20 0.48 2.51
N ILE A 199 -6.60 1.59 3.14
CA ILE A 199 -6.57 2.93 2.55
C ILE A 199 -5.15 3.50 2.61
N GLY A 200 -4.55 3.80 1.46
CA GLY A 200 -3.13 4.17 1.37
C GLY A 200 -2.19 3.01 1.72
N GLY A 201 -2.72 1.78 1.76
CA GLY A 201 -1.97 0.57 2.01
C GLY A 201 -0.87 0.37 0.97
N ARG A 202 0.22 -0.28 1.37
CA ARG A 202 1.36 -0.55 0.49
C ARG A 202 1.49 -2.04 0.26
N TYR A 203 1.81 -2.39 -0.98
CA TYR A 203 2.21 -3.75 -1.32
C TYR A 203 3.61 -4.02 -0.79
N SER A 204 3.77 -5.14 -0.10
CA SER A 204 5.04 -5.76 0.18
C SER A 204 5.01 -7.17 -0.39
N THR A 205 6.16 -7.64 -0.89
CA THR A 205 6.25 -9.01 -1.40
C THR A 205 5.82 -10.00 -0.31
N PRO A 206 4.93 -10.96 -0.62
CA PRO A 206 4.55 -12.00 0.31
C PRO A 206 5.77 -12.73 0.88
N ALA A 207 5.86 -12.78 2.20
CA ALA A 207 6.92 -13.48 2.93
C ALA A 207 6.30 -14.24 4.09
N ALA A 208 6.92 -15.34 4.50
CA ALA A 208 6.45 -16.12 5.64
C ALA A 208 6.33 -15.22 6.88
N SER A 209 5.14 -15.17 7.47
CA SER A 209 4.84 -14.31 8.63
C SER A 209 4.16 -15.07 9.75
N SER A 210 3.45 -16.15 9.47
CA SER A 210 2.76 -16.94 10.49
C SER A 210 2.59 -18.40 10.08
N LEU A 211 2.26 -19.24 11.05
CA LEU A 211 1.93 -20.65 10.85
C LEU A 211 0.47 -20.88 11.23
N SER A 212 -0.26 -21.60 10.38
CA SER A 212 -1.57 -22.16 10.71
C SER A 212 -1.42 -23.66 10.91
N ILE A 213 -1.89 -24.16 12.06
CA ILE A 213 -1.73 -25.56 12.45
C ILE A 213 -3.11 -26.18 12.64
N SER A 214 -3.28 -27.39 12.12
CA SER A 214 -4.49 -28.20 12.29
C SER A 214 -4.12 -29.65 12.59
N LEU A 215 -4.97 -30.33 13.34
CA LEU A 215 -4.79 -31.72 13.77
C LEU A 215 -5.89 -32.58 13.15
N THR A 216 -5.57 -33.81 12.76
CA THR A 216 -6.56 -34.77 12.26
C THR A 216 -6.18 -36.20 12.68
N PRO A 217 -6.92 -36.81 13.62
CA PRO A 217 -7.96 -36.19 14.46
C PRO A 217 -7.35 -35.18 15.46
N ASP A 218 -8.13 -34.19 15.89
CA ASP A 218 -7.77 -33.23 16.94
C ASP A 218 -7.95 -33.81 18.36
N HIS A 219 -8.63 -34.95 18.46
CA HIS A 219 -8.83 -35.74 19.66
C HIS A 219 -8.52 -37.23 19.40
N LEU A 220 -7.60 -37.82 20.18
CA LEU A 220 -7.18 -39.21 20.02
C LEU A 220 -7.85 -40.14 21.03
N ASN A 221 -8.93 -40.80 20.61
CA ASN A 221 -9.64 -41.76 21.45
C ASN A 221 -8.72 -42.92 21.91
N ALA A 222 -9.19 -43.75 22.84
CA ALA A 222 -8.40 -44.87 23.36
C ALA A 222 -7.87 -45.86 22.30
N ALA A 223 -8.56 -45.99 21.16
CA ALA A 223 -8.13 -46.85 20.05
C ALA A 223 -7.22 -46.14 19.04
N ASP A 224 -7.19 -44.80 19.06
CA ASP A 224 -6.40 -44.02 18.12
C ASP A 224 -4.96 -43.90 18.62
N THR A 225 -4.02 -44.27 17.77
CA THR A 225 -2.59 -44.23 18.11
C THR A 225 -1.87 -43.05 17.47
N GLN A 226 -2.49 -42.35 16.52
CA GLN A 226 -1.81 -41.32 15.71
C GLN A 226 -2.71 -40.14 15.34
N SER A 227 -2.13 -38.94 15.33
CA SER A 227 -2.71 -37.72 14.75
C SER A 227 -1.81 -37.15 13.67
N ILE A 228 -2.41 -36.66 12.59
CA ILE A 228 -1.71 -35.93 11.54
C ILE A 228 -1.76 -34.45 11.88
N ILE A 229 -0.60 -33.84 12.05
CA ILE A 229 -0.45 -32.40 12.25
C ILE A 229 -0.15 -31.75 10.91
N THR A 230 -1.09 -30.97 10.39
CA THR A 230 -0.89 -30.18 9.16
C THR A 230 -0.48 -28.76 9.52
N VAL A 231 0.68 -28.34 9.03
CA VAL A 231 1.23 -26.99 9.25
C VAL A 231 1.28 -26.26 7.92
N THR A 232 0.63 -25.12 7.83
CA THR A 232 0.59 -24.25 6.66
C THR A 232 1.33 -22.96 6.95
N VAL A 233 2.25 -22.57 6.07
CA VAL A 233 3.02 -21.33 6.17
C VAL A 233 2.24 -20.22 5.48
N LEU A 234 1.88 -19.18 6.23
CA LEU A 234 1.09 -18.05 5.75
C LEU A 234 1.93 -16.77 5.63
N ASP A 235 1.59 -15.95 4.64
CA ASP A 235 2.13 -14.61 4.47
C ASP A 235 1.48 -13.59 5.41
N GLN A 236 1.97 -12.35 5.38
CA GLN A 236 1.39 -11.23 6.14
C GLN A 236 -0.06 -10.87 5.75
N TYR A 237 -0.56 -11.46 4.67
CA TYR A 237 -1.92 -11.28 4.14
C TYR A 237 -2.82 -12.50 4.42
N GLY A 238 -2.32 -13.51 5.13
CA GLY A 238 -3.06 -14.73 5.47
C GLY A 238 -3.13 -15.78 4.36
N ASN A 239 -2.35 -15.63 3.28
CA ASN A 239 -2.30 -16.59 2.18
C ASN A 239 -1.18 -17.60 2.36
N ALA A 240 -1.36 -18.82 1.87
CA ALA A 240 -0.30 -19.81 1.83
C ALA A 240 0.88 -19.31 0.97
N VAL A 241 2.08 -19.28 1.54
CA VAL A 241 3.27 -18.73 0.87
C VAL A 241 3.73 -19.67 -0.25
N SER A 242 3.89 -19.16 -1.46
CA SER A 242 4.64 -19.84 -2.52
C SER A 242 6.13 -19.46 -2.40
N SER A 243 6.88 -20.17 -1.56
CA SER A 243 8.31 -19.92 -1.44
C SER A 243 9.07 -20.48 -2.65
N SER A 244 10.10 -19.78 -3.09
CA SER A 244 11.14 -20.34 -3.98
C SER A 244 12.39 -20.78 -3.21
N ALA A 245 12.46 -20.47 -1.91
CA ALA A 245 13.55 -20.86 -1.01
C ALA A 245 13.11 -21.98 -0.07
N PRO A 246 14.00 -22.92 0.28
CA PRO A 246 13.66 -23.98 1.22
C PRO A 246 13.44 -23.41 2.61
N TYR A 247 12.46 -23.97 3.30
CA TYR A 247 12.20 -23.78 4.72
C TYR A 247 12.72 -24.96 5.51
N VAL A 248 13.13 -24.71 6.75
CA VAL A 248 13.31 -25.74 7.77
C VAL A 248 12.26 -25.50 8.84
N LEU A 249 11.29 -26.39 8.92
CA LEU A 249 10.25 -26.37 9.95
C LEU A 249 10.57 -27.44 10.99
N THR A 250 10.74 -27.02 12.24
CA THR A 250 10.99 -27.92 13.37
C THR A 250 9.74 -28.00 14.23
N ALA A 251 9.34 -29.23 14.58
CA ALA A 251 8.28 -29.53 15.52
C ALA A 251 8.88 -30.24 16.73
N GLU A 252 8.56 -29.76 17.94
CA GLU A 252 9.05 -30.29 19.22
C GLU A 252 7.85 -30.66 20.10
N ILE A 253 7.89 -31.85 20.70
CA ILE A 253 6.97 -32.26 21.76
C ILE A 253 7.46 -31.65 23.08
N TYR A 254 6.62 -30.87 23.75
CA TYR A 254 7.03 -30.12 24.94
C TYR A 254 6.69 -30.82 26.27
N ASN A 255 5.71 -31.73 26.30
CA ASN A 255 5.18 -32.28 27.56
C ASN A 255 4.67 -33.73 27.46
N ASP A 256 5.13 -34.51 26.47
CA ASP A 256 4.79 -35.92 26.32
C ASP A 256 6.08 -36.71 26.07
N ASP A 257 6.64 -37.27 27.15
CA ASP A 257 8.03 -37.77 27.20
C ASP A 257 8.26 -39.05 26.38
N ASP A 258 7.19 -39.76 26.02
CA ASP A 258 7.23 -41.01 25.25
C ASP A 258 6.43 -40.96 23.93
N GLY A 259 5.81 -39.81 23.63
CA GLY A 259 5.26 -39.53 22.31
C GLY A 259 6.35 -39.36 21.26
N THR A 260 6.02 -39.59 19.98
CA THR A 260 6.98 -39.38 18.87
C THR A 260 6.36 -38.59 17.73
N LEU A 261 7.17 -37.74 17.11
CA LEU A 261 6.86 -37.03 15.87
C LEU A 261 7.65 -37.64 14.73
N THR A 262 6.99 -37.90 13.61
CA THR A 262 7.64 -38.33 12.37
C THR A 262 7.65 -37.20 11.35
N GLY A 263 8.85 -36.76 10.98
CA GLY A 263 9.15 -35.80 9.91
C GLY A 263 10.03 -36.42 8.84
N ASP A 264 11.07 -35.70 8.40
CA ASP A 264 12.12 -36.21 7.50
C ASP A 264 13.16 -37.07 8.24
N ASP A 265 13.37 -36.80 9.53
CA ASP A 265 14.44 -37.42 10.34
C ASP A 265 14.04 -38.75 11.02
N GLY A 266 12.78 -39.19 10.83
CA GLY A 266 12.22 -40.37 11.52
C GLY A 266 11.43 -40.02 12.79
N PRO A 267 11.05 -41.03 13.60
CA PRO A 267 10.29 -40.85 14.83
C PRO A 267 11.19 -40.37 15.98
N GLU A 268 11.00 -39.13 16.39
CA GLU A 268 11.81 -38.45 17.42
C GLU A 268 10.93 -37.53 18.29
N SER A 269 11.41 -37.07 19.44
CA SER A 269 10.71 -36.03 20.23
C SER A 269 10.78 -34.65 19.56
N THR A 270 11.73 -34.47 18.64
CA THR A 270 11.87 -33.31 17.76
C THR A 270 12.03 -33.79 16.32
N ALA A 271 11.14 -33.36 15.44
CA ALA A 271 11.16 -33.73 14.03
C ALA A 271 11.32 -32.50 13.14
N THR A 272 12.04 -32.63 12.03
CA THR A 272 12.14 -31.55 11.04
C THR A 272 11.46 -31.90 9.71
N ARG A 273 11.08 -30.84 8.98
CA ARG A 273 10.69 -30.88 7.58
C ARG A 273 11.52 -29.84 6.82
N THR A 274 12.28 -30.29 5.83
CA THR A 274 13.11 -29.41 5.00
C THR A 274 12.63 -29.45 3.55
N GLY A 275 12.32 -28.30 2.98
CA GLY A 275 11.94 -28.23 1.57
C GLY A 275 11.20 -26.96 1.19
N ILE A 276 10.72 -26.95 -0.05
CA ILE A 276 9.88 -25.88 -0.56
C ILE A 276 8.43 -26.31 -0.41
N PHE A 277 7.72 -25.73 0.55
CA PHE A 277 6.32 -26.06 0.81
C PHE A 277 5.55 -24.85 1.30
N SER A 278 4.28 -24.78 0.94
CA SER A 278 3.29 -23.89 1.55
C SER A 278 2.52 -24.59 2.69
N SER A 279 2.54 -25.92 2.70
CA SER A 279 1.94 -26.78 3.71
C SER A 279 2.69 -28.11 3.80
N THR A 280 2.85 -28.64 5.01
CA THR A 280 3.49 -29.93 5.27
C THR A 280 2.85 -30.62 6.47
N THR A 281 3.16 -31.90 6.67
CA THR A 281 2.58 -32.71 7.73
C THR A 281 3.63 -33.37 8.61
N PHE A 282 3.35 -33.42 9.91
CA PHE A 282 3.99 -34.31 10.87
C PHE A 282 3.00 -35.39 11.28
N THR A 283 3.49 -36.60 11.56
CA THR A 283 2.67 -37.64 12.20
C THR A 283 3.07 -37.74 13.66
N TYR A 284 2.14 -37.43 14.56
CA TYR A 284 2.31 -37.66 15.99
C TYR A 284 1.80 -39.06 16.32
N THR A 285 2.62 -39.85 17.00
CA THR A 285 2.22 -41.12 17.62
C THR A 285 2.08 -40.89 19.13
N LYS A 286 0.92 -41.27 19.65
CA LYS A 286 0.48 -41.03 21.03
C LYS A 286 1.43 -41.70 22.04
N GLY A 287 1.89 -40.92 23.02
CA GLY A 287 2.59 -41.41 24.21
C GLY A 287 1.62 -41.89 25.29
N THR A 288 2.06 -41.89 26.54
CA THR A 288 1.25 -42.24 27.71
C THR A 288 0.60 -41.04 28.39
N THR A 289 0.93 -39.82 27.96
CA THR A 289 0.44 -38.60 28.59
C THR A 289 -0.99 -38.24 28.17
N ASP A 290 -1.72 -37.58 29.08
CA ASP A 290 -3.12 -37.14 28.89
C ASP A 290 -3.28 -35.96 27.92
N TYR A 291 -2.20 -35.38 27.36
CA TYR A 291 -2.23 -34.41 26.27
C TYR A 291 -0.80 -34.11 25.79
N ALA A 292 -0.66 -33.76 24.52
CA ALA A 292 0.61 -33.36 23.94
C ALA A 292 0.54 -31.90 23.45
N VAL A 293 1.56 -31.14 23.79
CA VAL A 293 1.79 -29.75 23.40
C VAL A 293 2.94 -29.75 22.42
N PHE A 294 2.68 -29.15 21.26
CA PHE A 294 3.66 -29.05 20.20
C PHE A 294 4.10 -27.61 20.02
N LYS A 295 5.39 -27.44 19.80
CA LYS A 295 6.00 -26.16 19.46
C LYS A 295 6.56 -26.24 18.05
N PHE A 296 6.18 -25.28 17.21
CA PHE A 296 6.63 -25.18 15.83
C PHE A 296 7.52 -23.97 15.64
N THR A 297 8.64 -24.16 14.97
CA THR A 297 9.63 -23.13 14.68
C THR A 297 9.98 -23.16 13.21
N LEU A 298 9.77 -22.05 12.50
CA LEU A 298 10.09 -21.93 11.08
C LEU A 298 11.37 -21.11 10.89
N HIS A 299 12.35 -21.71 10.21
CA HIS A 299 13.58 -21.04 9.80
C HIS A 299 13.63 -20.82 8.29
N VAL A 300 14.02 -19.62 7.89
CA VAL A 300 14.27 -19.23 6.50
C VAL A 300 15.69 -18.71 6.41
N ASN A 301 16.55 -19.38 5.63
CA ASN A 301 17.97 -18.99 5.47
C ASN A 301 18.65 -18.65 6.81
N VAL A 302 18.55 -19.55 7.79
CA VAL A 302 19.12 -19.43 9.15
C VAL A 302 18.56 -18.31 10.06
N ALA A 303 17.58 -17.52 9.62
CA ALA A 303 16.82 -16.59 10.48
C ALA A 303 15.50 -17.22 10.96
N LEU A 304 15.08 -16.89 12.18
CA LEU A 304 13.77 -17.28 12.72
C LEU A 304 12.70 -16.34 12.16
N GLU A 305 11.67 -16.88 11.49
CA GLU A 305 10.60 -16.07 10.88
C GLU A 305 9.27 -16.19 11.63
N ALA A 306 8.94 -17.36 12.19
CA ALA A 306 7.66 -17.56 12.88
C ALA A 306 7.73 -18.66 13.95
N MET A 307 6.89 -18.52 14.99
CA MET A 307 6.68 -19.52 16.04
C MET A 307 5.19 -19.70 16.30
N ALA A 308 4.76 -20.94 16.57
CA ALA A 308 3.39 -21.26 16.96
C ALA A 308 3.36 -22.46 17.91
N SER A 309 2.28 -22.58 18.70
CA SER A 309 2.03 -23.74 19.57
C SER A 309 0.59 -24.22 19.43
N ILE A 310 0.38 -25.52 19.62
CA ILE A 310 -0.94 -26.15 19.63
C ILE A 310 -0.97 -27.29 20.65
N ILE A 311 -2.14 -27.56 21.20
CA ILE A 311 -2.38 -28.64 22.18
C ILE A 311 -3.27 -29.69 21.50
N CYS A 312 -2.86 -30.95 21.56
CA CYS A 312 -3.67 -32.11 21.18
C CYS A 312 -4.13 -32.82 22.45
N TYR A 313 -5.43 -33.09 22.51
CA TYR A 313 -6.04 -33.85 23.60
C TYR A 313 -6.22 -35.32 23.15
N PRO A 314 -5.94 -36.31 24.00
CA PRO A 314 -6.48 -37.65 23.86
C PRO A 314 -7.96 -37.66 24.23
#